data_AF-A0A4Z0A8T2-F1
#
_entry.id   AF-A0A4Z0A8T2-F1
#
_cell.length_a   1.000
_cell.length_b   1.000
_cell.length_c   1.000
_cell.angle_alpha   90.00
_cell.angle_beta   90.00
_cell.angle_gamma   90.00
#
_symmetry.space_group_name_H-M   'P 1'
#
loop_
_entity.id
_entity.type
_entity.pdbx_description
1 polymer ?
#
loop_
_entity_poly.entity_id
_entity_poly.type
_entity_poly.pdbx_seq_one_letter_code
_entity_poly.pdbx_strand_id
1 'polypeptide(L)'
;MPDFPVRLLKNPTAAQVDETVSLCLRAYEGDKTVDCLVGGDQSLVDPLFRAMIRATTAGGEFYVVVNHSEKILGLGLWFGPGEDLFSTEEQRKLGFNDFFGRLSPEAQKWWTETYPAKVGEFLTHHLGPQGGLNSFFLSNLATDPAFQRTSVATKIVDTVFQQAVAEDNRLVLMAGNAKNVRLY
;
A
#
# COMPACT_ATOMS: atom_id res chain seq x y z
N MET A 1 -25.76 -5.78 8.02
CA MET A 1 -24.58 -4.89 7.92
C MET A 1 -24.78 -4.03 6.67
N PRO A 2 -24.30 -2.78 6.64
CA PRO A 2 -24.32 -2.00 5.41
C PRO A 2 -23.51 -2.75 4.34
N ASP A 3 -24.04 -2.81 3.12
CA ASP A 3 -23.30 -3.38 2.00
C ASP A 3 -22.24 -2.37 1.53
N PHE A 4 -21.00 -2.82 1.50
CA PHE A 4 -19.84 -2.04 1.11
C PHE A 4 -19.10 -2.84 0.03
N PRO A 5 -19.41 -2.62 -1.27
CA PRO A 5 -18.80 -3.39 -2.34
C PRO A 5 -17.32 -3.04 -2.51
N VAL A 6 -16.53 -4.05 -2.86
CA VAL A 6 -15.13 -3.91 -3.27
C VAL A 6 -15.08 -3.65 -4.77
N ARG A 7 -14.21 -2.75 -5.21
CA ARG A 7 -13.99 -2.42 -6.62
C ARG A 7 -12.50 -2.36 -6.95
N LEU A 8 -12.13 -2.91 -8.11
CA LEU A 8 -10.82 -2.72 -8.71
C LEU A 8 -10.82 -1.44 -9.55
N LEU A 9 -10.01 -0.44 -9.16
CA LEU A 9 -9.84 0.82 -9.88
C LEU A 9 -8.66 0.74 -10.85
N LYS A 10 -8.93 0.30 -12.09
CA LYS A 10 -7.89 0.22 -13.14
C LYS A 10 -7.45 1.59 -13.67
N ASN A 11 -8.38 2.55 -13.75
CA ASN A 11 -8.14 3.90 -14.29
C ASN A 11 -8.81 4.93 -13.36
N PRO A 12 -8.27 5.16 -12.15
CA PRO A 12 -8.85 6.10 -11.21
C PRO A 12 -8.83 7.52 -11.77
N THR A 13 -9.92 8.26 -11.56
CA THR A 13 -9.96 9.70 -11.87
C THR A 13 -9.05 10.48 -10.92
N ALA A 14 -8.67 11.71 -11.29
CA ALA A 14 -7.92 12.58 -10.40
C ALA A 14 -8.61 12.77 -9.04
N ALA A 15 -9.94 12.91 -9.04
CA ALA A 15 -10.73 13.03 -7.82
C ALA A 15 -10.67 11.77 -6.94
N GLN A 16 -10.67 10.56 -7.53
CA GLN A 16 -10.52 9.32 -6.77
C GLN A 16 -9.12 9.17 -6.18
N VAL A 17 -8.08 9.62 -6.90
CA VAL A 17 -6.72 9.68 -6.37
C VAL A 17 -6.66 10.67 -5.19
N ASP A 18 -7.23 11.86 -5.32
CA ASP A 18 -7.24 12.86 -4.25
C ASP A 18 -8.03 12.39 -3.02
N GLU A 19 -9.17 11.73 -3.22
CA GLU A 19 -9.98 11.16 -2.15
C GLU A 19 -9.22 10.05 -1.40
N THR A 20 -8.53 9.18 -2.13
CA THR A 20 -7.77 8.06 -1.54
C THR A 20 -6.50 8.51 -0.84
N VAL A 21 -5.78 9.49 -1.38
CA VAL A 21 -4.67 10.15 -0.67
C VAL A 21 -5.18 10.79 0.61
N SER A 22 -6.26 11.56 0.55
CA SER A 22 -6.88 12.17 1.73
C SER A 22 -7.29 11.14 2.77
N LEU A 23 -7.79 9.98 2.35
CA LEU A 23 -8.10 8.86 3.24
C LEU A 23 -6.84 8.31 3.92
N CYS A 24 -5.75 8.07 3.17
CA CYS A 24 -4.48 7.64 3.74
C CYS A 24 -3.96 8.61 4.80
N LEU A 25 -4.00 9.93 4.52
CA LEU A 25 -3.56 10.96 5.47
C LEU A 25 -4.30 10.85 6.81
N ARG A 26 -5.63 10.65 6.77
CA ARG A 26 -6.44 10.46 7.99
C ARG A 26 -6.18 9.12 8.66
N ALA A 27 -6.04 8.05 7.88
CA ALA A 27 -5.88 6.69 8.40
C ALA A 27 -4.52 6.47 9.09
N TYR A 28 -3.49 7.19 8.63
CA TYR A 28 -2.11 7.09 9.11
C TYR A 28 -1.67 8.31 9.96
N GLU A 29 -2.60 9.12 10.45
CA GLU A 29 -2.27 10.25 11.31
C GLU A 29 -1.47 9.79 12.54
N GLY A 30 -0.24 10.29 12.67
CA GLY A 30 0.69 9.93 13.75
C GLY A 30 1.34 8.55 13.64
N ASP A 31 1.19 7.84 12.52
CA ASP A 31 1.79 6.52 12.31
C ASP A 31 3.33 6.62 12.15
N LYS A 32 4.04 5.77 12.91
CA LYS A 32 5.51 5.78 12.96
C LYS A 32 6.16 5.17 11.73
N THR A 33 5.52 4.22 11.06
CA THR A 33 6.05 3.66 9.82
C THR A 33 6.03 4.72 8.73
N VAL A 34 4.94 5.46 8.60
CA VAL A 34 4.84 6.56 7.64
C VAL A 34 5.84 7.67 7.95
N ASP A 35 5.99 8.06 9.22
CA ASP A 35 6.99 9.04 9.68
C ASP A 35 8.42 8.64 9.26
N CYS A 36 8.78 7.36 9.40
CA CYS A 36 10.07 6.84 8.93
C CYS A 36 10.21 6.91 7.39
N LEU A 37 9.17 6.52 6.64
CA LEU A 37 9.20 6.52 5.17
C LEU A 37 9.41 7.92 4.59
N VAL A 38 8.94 8.96 5.26
CA VAL A 38 9.14 10.36 4.85
C VAL A 38 10.35 11.04 5.50
N GLY A 39 11.16 10.30 6.25
CA GLY A 39 12.34 10.84 6.94
C GLY A 39 11.99 11.94 7.97
N GLY A 40 10.79 11.88 8.56
CA GLY A 40 10.27 12.88 9.49
C GLY A 40 9.66 14.13 8.85
N ASP A 41 9.76 14.32 7.53
CA ASP A 41 9.14 15.45 6.84
C ASP A 41 7.68 15.14 6.47
N GLN A 42 6.77 15.60 7.33
CA GLN A 42 5.33 15.39 7.17
C GLN A 42 4.75 16.03 5.89
N SER A 43 5.44 16.98 5.26
CA SER A 43 5.03 17.56 3.97
C SER A 43 5.14 16.58 2.80
N LEU A 44 5.85 15.45 3.00
CA LEU A 44 6.08 14.42 1.99
C LEU A 44 5.12 13.24 2.09
N VAL A 45 4.22 13.20 3.08
CA VAL A 45 3.27 12.09 3.27
C VAL A 45 2.25 12.03 2.11
N ASP A 46 1.68 13.16 1.69
CA ASP A 46 0.81 13.22 0.49
C ASP A 46 1.58 12.77 -0.77
N PRO A 47 2.76 13.35 -1.11
CA PRO A 47 3.57 12.90 -2.23
C PRO A 47 3.86 11.39 -2.23
N LEU A 48 4.19 10.82 -1.07
CA LEU A 48 4.45 9.38 -0.92
C LEU A 48 3.20 8.56 -1.28
N PHE A 49 2.06 8.80 -0.63
CA PHE A 49 0.85 8.03 -0.91
C PHE A 49 0.36 8.21 -2.34
N ARG A 50 0.46 9.43 -2.88
CA ARG A 50 0.12 9.72 -4.28
C ARG A 50 1.00 8.95 -5.25
N ALA A 51 2.31 8.86 -4.98
CA ALA A 51 3.24 8.05 -5.76
C ALA A 51 2.86 6.56 -5.70
N MET A 52 2.57 6.03 -4.50
CA MET A 52 2.18 4.62 -4.32
C MET A 52 0.91 4.26 -5.09
N ILE A 53 -0.13 5.09 -4.98
CA ILE A 53 -1.41 4.88 -5.68
C ILE A 53 -1.21 4.87 -7.20
N ARG A 54 -0.44 5.83 -7.74
CA ARG A 54 -0.18 5.90 -9.18
C ARG A 54 0.68 4.74 -9.69
N ALA A 55 1.71 4.34 -8.95
CA ALA A 55 2.51 3.17 -9.29
C ALA A 55 1.69 1.89 -9.29
N THR A 56 0.81 1.71 -8.29
CA THR A 56 -0.12 0.57 -8.22
C THR A 56 -1.10 0.57 -9.38
N THR A 57 -1.58 1.73 -9.81
CA THR A 57 -2.44 1.84 -11.01
C THR A 57 -1.72 1.37 -12.28
N ALA A 58 -0.40 1.55 -12.35
CA ALA A 58 0.40 1.21 -13.54
C ALA A 58 0.88 -0.25 -13.59
N GLY A 59 1.08 -0.90 -12.44
CA GLY A 59 1.67 -2.25 -12.40
C GLY A 59 1.14 -3.15 -11.29
N GLY A 60 0.01 -2.82 -10.68
CA GLY A 60 -0.59 -3.59 -9.60
C GLY A 60 -2.12 -3.57 -9.63
N GLU A 61 -2.72 -3.98 -8.52
CA GLU A 61 -4.16 -4.03 -8.32
C GLU A 61 -4.59 -3.05 -7.23
N PHE A 62 -5.28 -1.99 -7.64
CA PHE A 62 -5.79 -0.97 -6.74
C PHE A 62 -7.25 -1.25 -6.37
N TYR A 63 -7.47 -1.84 -5.20
CA TYR A 63 -8.81 -2.08 -4.68
C TYR A 63 -9.29 -0.95 -3.77
N VAL A 64 -10.57 -0.64 -3.87
CA VAL A 64 -11.27 0.25 -2.93
C VAL A 64 -12.56 -0.39 -2.44
N VAL A 65 -12.99 0.02 -1.26
CA VAL A 65 -14.34 -0.25 -0.76
C VAL A 65 -15.13 1.04 -0.80
N VAL A 66 -16.34 1.00 -1.34
CA VAL A 66 -17.21 2.18 -1.45
C VAL A 66 -18.52 2.01 -0.69
N ASN A 67 -19.16 3.12 -0.32
CA ASN A 67 -20.53 3.11 0.18
C ASN A 67 -21.57 3.37 -0.93
N HIS A 68 -22.85 3.40 -0.58
CA HIS A 68 -23.97 3.69 -1.50
C HIS A 68 -23.89 5.06 -2.21
N SER A 69 -23.10 6.00 -1.68
CA SER A 69 -22.85 7.32 -2.27
C SER A 69 -21.56 7.35 -3.09
N GLU A 70 -20.98 6.19 -3.40
CA GLU A 70 -19.70 6.04 -4.12
C GLU A 70 -18.48 6.61 -3.39
N LYS A 71 -18.62 6.97 -2.11
CA LYS A 71 -17.52 7.45 -1.28
C LYS A 71 -16.58 6.30 -0.94
N ILE A 72 -15.29 6.51 -1.07
CA ILE A 72 -14.25 5.53 -0.74
C ILE A 72 -14.08 5.46 0.79
N LEU A 73 -14.23 4.26 1.33
CA LEU A 73 -14.12 3.95 2.76
C LEU A 73 -12.81 3.27 3.14
N GLY A 74 -12.10 2.72 2.16
CA GLY A 74 -10.81 2.08 2.36
C GLY A 74 -10.20 1.67 1.03
N LEU A 75 -8.91 1.33 1.07
CA LEU A 75 -8.14 0.90 -0.09
C LEU A 75 -7.12 -0.17 0.26
N GLY A 76 -6.76 -0.96 -0.75
CA GLY A 76 -5.61 -1.86 -0.74
C GLY A 76 -4.82 -1.72 -2.04
N LEU A 77 -3.51 -1.56 -1.90
CA LEU A 77 -2.56 -1.52 -3.01
C LEU A 77 -1.79 -2.82 -3.06
N TRP A 78 -2.06 -3.64 -4.08
CA TRP A 78 -1.51 -4.98 -4.21
C TRP A 78 -0.64 -5.09 -5.45
N PHE A 79 0.39 -5.93 -5.38
CA PHE A 79 1.20 -6.32 -6.53
C PHE A 79 1.19 -7.85 -6.61
N GLY A 80 0.91 -8.37 -7.81
CA GLY A 80 0.91 -9.81 -8.05
C GLY A 80 2.32 -10.37 -8.20
N PRO A 81 2.44 -11.70 -8.36
CA PRO A 81 3.72 -12.37 -8.54
C PRO A 81 4.53 -11.78 -9.71
N GLY A 82 5.80 -11.49 -9.47
CA GLY A 82 6.73 -10.88 -10.45
C GLY A 82 6.68 -9.35 -10.49
N GLU A 83 5.71 -8.73 -9.83
CA GLU A 83 5.56 -7.28 -9.74
C GLU A 83 5.84 -6.79 -8.31
N ASP A 84 6.28 -5.54 -8.19
CA ASP A 84 6.52 -4.90 -6.90
C ASP A 84 6.38 -3.38 -7.03
N LEU A 85 6.17 -2.70 -5.91
CA LEU A 85 6.01 -1.27 -5.85
C LEU A 85 7.32 -0.54 -6.18
N PHE A 86 7.27 0.36 -7.16
CA PHE A 86 8.41 1.16 -7.64
C PHE A 86 9.54 0.35 -8.25
N SER A 87 9.27 -0.89 -8.69
CA SER A 87 10.26 -1.78 -9.30
C SER A 87 10.70 -1.30 -10.68
N THR A 88 9.80 -0.70 -11.45
CA THR A 88 10.07 -0.20 -12.81
C THR A 88 10.29 1.31 -12.86
N GLU A 89 10.99 1.76 -13.90
CA GLU A 89 11.23 3.19 -14.11
C GLU A 89 9.93 3.94 -14.46
N GLU A 90 9.04 3.27 -15.16
CA GLU A 90 7.71 3.72 -15.52
C GLU A 90 6.87 4.01 -14.28
N GLN A 91 6.87 3.10 -13.30
CA GLN A 91 6.20 3.33 -12.01
C GLN A 91 6.83 4.50 -11.26
N ARG A 92 8.17 4.56 -11.19
CA ARG A 92 8.88 5.60 -10.42
C ARG A 92 8.66 7.01 -10.95
N LYS A 93 8.58 7.17 -12.27
CA LYS A 93 8.29 8.45 -12.94
C LYS A 93 6.90 9.01 -12.61
N LEU A 94 5.98 8.22 -12.07
CA LEU A 94 4.62 8.66 -11.74
C LEU A 94 4.52 9.45 -10.42
N GLY A 95 5.64 9.66 -9.73
CA GLY A 95 5.71 10.56 -8.57
C GLY A 95 6.80 10.19 -7.57
N PHE A 96 7.27 8.93 -7.57
CA PHE A 96 8.31 8.49 -6.65
C PHE A 96 9.61 9.27 -6.83
N ASN A 97 10.04 9.53 -8.07
CA ASN A 97 11.27 10.30 -8.31
C ASN A 97 11.20 11.73 -7.75
N ASP A 98 10.04 12.39 -7.82
CA ASP A 98 9.83 13.72 -7.23
C ASP A 98 9.83 13.66 -5.70
N PHE A 99 9.08 12.72 -5.12
CA PHE A 99 9.07 12.45 -3.69
C PHE A 99 10.49 12.16 -3.16
N PHE A 100 11.20 11.24 -3.79
CA PHE A 100 12.54 10.80 -3.40
C PHE A 100 13.54 11.94 -3.51
N GLY A 101 13.47 12.74 -4.58
CA GLY A 101 14.33 13.92 -4.77
C GLY A 101 14.16 14.99 -3.69
N ARG A 102 13.03 15.02 -2.99
CA ARG A 102 12.74 15.95 -1.90
C ARG A 102 13.15 15.43 -0.51
N LEU A 103 13.45 14.15 -0.38
CA LEU A 103 13.96 13.58 0.87
C LEU A 103 15.33 14.15 1.22
N SER A 104 15.66 14.17 2.53
CA SER A 104 17.01 14.47 2.98
C SER A 104 18.01 13.43 2.45
N PRO A 105 19.31 13.77 2.30
CA PRO A 105 20.32 12.81 1.88
C PRO A 105 20.39 11.55 2.78
N GLU A 106 20.13 11.72 4.09
CA GLU A 106 20.06 10.61 5.03
C GLU A 106 18.87 9.70 4.75
N ALA A 107 17.68 10.27 4.53
CA ALA A 107 16.48 9.51 4.19
C ALA A 107 16.62 8.80 2.83
N GLN A 108 17.22 9.46 1.84
CA GLN A 108 17.53 8.83 0.53
C GLN A 108 18.45 7.62 0.70
N LYS A 109 19.53 7.77 1.48
CA LYS A 109 20.46 6.67 1.78
C LYS A 109 19.76 5.53 2.52
N TRP A 110 18.89 5.86 3.48
CA TRP A 110 18.11 4.84 4.18
C TRP A 110 17.21 4.06 3.22
N TRP A 111 16.53 4.75 2.30
CA TRP A 111 15.67 4.14 1.28
C TRP A 111 16.42 3.26 0.26
N THR A 112 17.65 3.61 -0.11
CA THR A 112 18.40 2.87 -1.15
C THR A 112 19.30 1.77 -0.60
N GLU A 113 19.73 1.89 0.65
CA GLU A 113 20.67 0.95 1.25
C GLU A 113 20.04 0.19 2.42
N THR A 114 19.62 0.91 3.47
CA THR A 114 19.30 0.28 4.76
C THR A 114 17.96 -0.45 4.73
N TYR A 115 16.91 0.23 4.29
CA TYR A 115 15.55 -0.30 4.22
C TYR A 115 15.46 -1.56 3.34
N PRO A 116 15.87 -1.54 2.06
CA PRO A 116 15.76 -2.72 1.20
C PRO A 116 16.65 -3.87 1.69
N ALA A 117 17.84 -3.61 2.25
CA ALA A 117 18.68 -4.66 2.81
C ALA A 117 18.00 -5.34 4.01
N LYS A 118 17.45 -4.56 4.95
CA LYS A 118 16.83 -5.10 6.17
C LYS A 118 15.51 -5.79 5.90
N VAL A 119 14.66 -5.20 5.06
CA VAL A 119 13.41 -5.84 4.64
C VAL A 119 13.69 -7.09 3.81
N GLY A 120 14.67 -7.04 2.90
CA GLY A 120 15.07 -8.19 2.09
C GLY A 120 15.60 -9.35 2.93
N GLU A 121 16.45 -9.08 3.93
CA GLU A 121 16.93 -10.08 4.90
C GLU A 121 15.76 -10.72 5.66
N PHE A 122 14.84 -9.89 6.19
CA PHE A 122 13.68 -10.34 6.93
C PHE A 122 12.74 -11.22 6.07
N LEU A 123 12.39 -10.76 4.88
CA LEU A 123 11.51 -11.50 3.97
C LEU A 123 12.17 -12.80 3.50
N THR A 124 13.47 -12.78 3.18
CA THR A 124 14.21 -13.99 2.78
C THR A 124 14.25 -15.02 3.91
N HIS A 125 14.45 -14.57 5.15
CA HIS A 125 14.46 -15.46 6.31
C HIS A 125 13.12 -16.18 6.53
N HIS A 126 12.00 -15.47 6.38
CA HIS A 126 10.67 -16.02 6.69
C HIS A 126 9.96 -16.67 5.50
N LEU A 127 10.17 -16.18 4.28
CA LEU A 127 9.44 -16.62 3.09
C LEU A 127 10.32 -17.41 2.11
N GLY A 128 11.63 -17.42 2.35
CA GLY A 128 12.64 -17.90 1.41
C GLY A 128 13.02 -16.86 0.35
N PRO A 129 14.08 -17.12 -0.42
CA PRO A 129 14.46 -16.26 -1.55
C PRO A 129 13.28 -16.09 -2.52
N GLN A 130 13.05 -14.87 -2.99
CA GLN A 130 11.92 -14.52 -3.87
C GLN A 130 10.52 -14.76 -3.27
N GLY A 131 10.41 -15.11 -1.99
CA GLY A 131 9.11 -15.39 -1.37
C GLY A 131 8.15 -14.21 -1.41
N GLY A 132 8.66 -12.98 -1.26
CA GLY A 132 7.87 -11.76 -1.44
C GLY A 132 7.44 -11.55 -2.90
N LEU A 133 8.40 -11.59 -3.84
CA LEU A 133 8.16 -11.35 -5.27
C LEU A 133 7.27 -12.41 -5.92
N ASN A 134 7.29 -13.65 -5.44
CA ASN A 134 6.47 -14.74 -5.98
C ASN A 134 5.05 -14.77 -5.40
N SER A 135 4.66 -13.78 -4.58
CA SER A 135 3.39 -13.73 -3.86
C SER A 135 2.57 -12.50 -4.27
N PHE A 136 1.29 -12.49 -3.88
CA PHE A 136 0.50 -11.25 -3.84
C PHE A 136 0.94 -10.41 -2.65
N PHE A 137 1.62 -9.29 -2.91
CA PHE A 137 2.21 -8.44 -1.88
C PHE A 137 1.37 -7.17 -1.63
N LEU A 138 1.02 -6.91 -0.36
CA LEU A 138 0.31 -5.72 0.07
C LEU A 138 1.28 -4.58 0.39
N SER A 139 1.30 -3.54 -0.45
CA SER A 139 2.14 -2.37 -0.21
C SER A 139 1.46 -1.31 0.67
N ASN A 140 0.13 -1.23 0.68
CA ASN A 140 -0.60 -0.30 1.53
C ASN A 140 -2.05 -0.77 1.79
N LEU A 141 -2.53 -0.64 3.02
CA LEU A 141 -3.92 -0.92 3.40
C LEU A 141 -4.43 0.15 4.34
N ALA A 142 -5.44 0.90 3.90
CA ALA A 142 -6.02 1.97 4.70
C ALA A 142 -7.53 1.80 4.80
N THR A 143 -8.09 2.15 5.95
CA THR A 143 -9.53 2.26 6.18
C THR A 143 -9.79 3.61 6.83
N ASP A 144 -10.79 4.33 6.33
CA ASP A 144 -11.21 5.60 6.91
C ASP A 144 -11.48 5.41 8.42
N PRO A 145 -10.94 6.27 9.30
CA PRO A 145 -11.06 6.09 10.75
C PRO A 145 -12.51 5.86 11.25
N ALA A 146 -13.50 6.49 10.61
CA ALA A 146 -14.91 6.35 10.99
C ALA A 146 -15.50 4.97 10.64
N PHE A 147 -14.82 4.20 9.79
CA PHE A 147 -15.26 2.88 9.31
C PHE A 147 -14.29 1.76 9.74
N GLN A 148 -13.32 2.04 10.61
CA GLN A 148 -12.51 0.98 11.19
C GLN A 148 -13.37 0.01 12.00
N ARG A 149 -12.94 -1.26 12.06
CA ARG A 149 -13.70 -2.35 12.71
C ARG A 149 -15.08 -2.63 12.08
N THR A 150 -15.33 -2.16 10.86
CA THR A 150 -16.57 -2.46 10.09
C THR A 150 -16.32 -3.39 8.88
N SER A 151 -15.25 -4.20 8.96
CA SER A 151 -14.86 -5.19 7.92
C SER A 151 -14.42 -4.60 6.57
N VAL A 152 -14.23 -3.28 6.45
CA VAL A 152 -13.75 -2.64 5.21
C VAL A 152 -12.42 -3.23 4.75
N ALA A 153 -11.39 -3.22 5.60
CA ALA A 153 -10.10 -3.84 5.32
C ALA A 153 -10.22 -5.35 5.03
N THR A 154 -11.02 -6.07 5.83
CA THR A 154 -11.25 -7.52 5.66
C THR A 154 -11.76 -7.84 4.28
N LYS A 155 -12.75 -7.11 3.77
CA LYS A 155 -13.29 -7.32 2.42
C LYS A 155 -12.23 -7.16 1.32
N ILE A 156 -11.31 -6.21 1.47
CA ILE A 156 -10.22 -6.00 0.50
C ILE A 156 -9.24 -7.17 0.52
N VAL A 157 -8.81 -7.59 1.72
CA VAL A 157 -7.88 -8.71 1.89
C VAL A 157 -8.51 -10.01 1.41
N ASP A 158 -9.78 -10.27 1.76
CA ASP A 158 -10.49 -11.47 1.34
C ASP A 158 -10.59 -11.57 -0.18
N THR A 159 -10.84 -10.46 -0.89
CA THR A 159 -10.86 -10.44 -2.37
C THR A 159 -9.56 -10.97 -2.96
N VAL A 160 -8.41 -10.45 -2.52
CA VAL A 160 -7.10 -10.86 -3.05
C VAL A 160 -6.69 -12.23 -2.52
N PHE A 161 -7.11 -12.60 -1.30
CA PHE A 161 -6.88 -13.92 -0.75
C PHE A 161 -7.58 -15.01 -1.57
N GLN A 162 -8.84 -14.79 -1.99
CA GLN A 162 -9.53 -15.75 -2.87
C GLN A 162 -8.84 -15.88 -4.22
N GLN A 163 -8.31 -14.78 -4.77
CA GLN A 163 -7.50 -14.80 -6.00
C GLN A 163 -6.21 -15.62 -5.80
N ALA A 164 -5.46 -15.35 -4.73
CA ALA A 164 -4.24 -16.08 -4.41
C ALA A 164 -4.51 -17.60 -4.25
N VAL A 165 -5.60 -17.98 -3.57
CA VAL A 165 -6.01 -19.39 -3.45
C VAL A 165 -6.33 -20.01 -4.82
N ALA A 166 -7.05 -19.29 -5.69
CA ALA A 166 -7.39 -19.77 -7.02
C ALA A 166 -6.16 -19.95 -7.92
N GLU A 167 -5.11 -19.18 -7.69
CA GLU A 167 -3.83 -19.23 -8.42
C GLU A 167 -2.77 -20.11 -7.76
N ASP A 168 -3.12 -20.89 -6.73
CA ASP A 168 -2.20 -21.69 -5.90
C ASP A 168 -0.98 -20.88 -5.40
N ASN A 169 -1.27 -19.65 -4.93
CA ASN A 169 -0.28 -18.67 -4.55
C ASN A 169 -0.51 -18.14 -3.12
N ARG A 170 0.47 -17.39 -2.61
CA ARG A 170 0.51 -16.82 -1.26
C ARG A 170 0.09 -15.36 -1.29
N LEU A 171 -0.45 -14.95 -0.16
CA LEU A 171 -0.70 -13.56 0.19
C LEU A 171 0.35 -13.13 1.23
N VAL A 172 1.00 -12.00 1.00
CA VAL A 172 2.06 -11.48 1.88
C VAL A 172 1.77 -10.01 2.20
N LEU A 173 1.96 -9.65 3.47
CA LEU A 173 1.90 -8.26 3.95
C LEU A 173 2.89 -8.06 5.08
N MET A 174 3.23 -6.80 5.35
CA MET A 174 4.01 -6.40 6.52
C MET A 174 3.22 -5.44 7.38
N ALA A 175 3.15 -5.72 8.68
CA ALA A 175 2.50 -4.84 9.65
C ALA A 175 3.54 -3.97 10.35
N GLY A 176 3.44 -2.64 10.20
CA GLY A 176 4.34 -1.67 10.83
C GLY A 176 4.15 -1.49 12.34
N ASN A 177 3.08 -2.06 12.93
CA ASN A 177 2.80 -1.95 14.35
C ASN A 177 2.12 -3.21 14.92
N ALA A 178 2.29 -3.42 16.23
CA ALA A 178 1.77 -4.61 16.93
C ALA A 178 0.24 -4.71 16.95
N LYS A 179 -0.48 -3.58 16.81
CA LYS A 179 -1.95 -3.59 16.71
C LYS A 179 -2.38 -4.30 15.43
N ASN A 180 -1.74 -3.97 14.31
CA ASN A 180 -2.03 -4.57 13.02
C ASN A 180 -1.60 -6.04 12.93
N VAL A 181 -0.48 -6.42 13.57
CA VAL A 181 -0.07 -7.83 13.68
C VAL A 181 -1.13 -8.72 14.33
N ARG A 182 -1.96 -8.19 15.24
CA ARG A 182 -3.04 -8.96 15.89
C ARG A 182 -4.31 -9.07 15.05
N LEU A 183 -4.41 -8.30 13.97
CA LEU A 183 -5.60 -8.23 13.12
C LEU A 183 -5.49 -9.12 11.88
N TYR A 184 -4.27 -9.27 11.36
CA TYR A 184 -3.93 -10.14 10.22
C TYR A 184 -3.47 -11.50 10.72
#